data_AF-A0A256ZPV5-F1
#
_entry.id   AF-A0A256ZPV5-F1
#
_cell.length_a   1.000
_cell.length_b   1.000
_cell.length_c   1.000
_cell.angle_alpha   90.00
_cell.angle_beta   90.00
_cell.angle_gamma   90.00
#
_symmetry.space_group_name_H-M   'P 1'
#
loop_
_entity.id
_entity.type
_entity.pdbx_description
1 polymer ?
#
loop_
_entity_poly.entity_id
_entity_poly.type
_entity_poly.pdbx_seq_one_letter_code
_entity_poly.pdbx_strand_id
1 'polypeptide(L)'
;MALTGCLNTGECSLPADCDDRQHEDCYGGWLCRNSVCEWRCMGGESSEQIVLNETESECMNNTDCLVGGCNGQLCGTSAEIINLSSTCKWELRHECLKKTSCDCINGSCSWSINEEYLECMQEYNVNESRIYCETDGDCIPAECCHPSECVNRRYMPDCFNVSCNMSCETCLDCGGGECVCFMNECVVRKK
;
A
#
# COMPACT_ATOMS: atom_id res chain seq x y z
N MET A 1 23.27 -39.10 -56.03
CA MET A 1 21.85 -38.80 -56.32
C MET A 1 21.04 -39.19 -55.11
N ALA A 2 20.06 -38.35 -54.77
CA ALA A 2 19.03 -38.48 -53.74
C ALA A 2 19.49 -38.44 -52.26
N LEU A 3 19.34 -37.24 -51.67
CA LEU A 3 19.24 -37.01 -50.24
C LEU A 3 17.99 -37.73 -49.71
N THR A 4 18.20 -38.62 -48.74
CA THR A 4 17.15 -39.35 -48.02
C THR A 4 16.37 -38.37 -47.16
N GLY A 5 15.05 -38.38 -47.34
CA GLY A 5 14.12 -37.41 -46.78
C GLY A 5 14.07 -37.43 -45.26
N CYS A 6 14.02 -36.23 -44.69
CA CYS A 6 13.65 -36.00 -43.32
C CYS A 6 12.26 -36.61 -43.07
N LEU A 7 12.21 -37.49 -42.07
CA LEU A 7 10.96 -37.92 -41.46
C LEU A 7 10.13 -36.69 -41.08
N ASN A 8 8.84 -36.73 -41.39
CA ASN A 8 7.86 -35.73 -40.98
C ASN A 8 7.92 -35.56 -39.45
N THR A 9 8.55 -34.48 -39.00
CA THR A 9 8.66 -34.12 -37.58
C THR A 9 8.01 -32.76 -37.37
N GLY A 10 6.68 -32.74 -37.32
CA GLY A 10 5.97 -31.56 -36.84
C GLY A 10 6.00 -30.33 -37.73
N GLU A 11 5.13 -29.37 -37.42
CA GLU A 11 5.25 -28.02 -37.97
C GLU A 11 6.37 -27.22 -37.30
N CYS A 12 6.74 -27.60 -36.07
CA CYS A 12 7.78 -26.93 -35.29
C CYS A 12 8.50 -27.91 -34.36
N SER A 13 9.75 -27.60 -34.03
CA SER A 13 10.52 -28.19 -32.93
C SER A 13 10.90 -27.15 -31.88
N LEU A 14 10.96 -25.87 -32.26
CA LEU A 14 11.28 -24.72 -31.43
C LEU A 14 10.27 -23.59 -31.68
N PRO A 15 10.05 -22.67 -30.72
CA PRO A 15 9.17 -21.51 -30.91
C PRO A 15 9.54 -20.65 -32.13
N ALA A 16 10.84 -20.52 -32.44
CA ALA A 16 11.33 -19.76 -33.59
C ALA A 16 10.89 -20.33 -34.95
N ASP A 17 10.51 -21.62 -35.00
CA ASP A 17 9.98 -22.23 -36.23
C ASP A 17 8.57 -21.71 -36.57
N CYS A 18 7.94 -20.99 -35.64
CA CYS A 18 6.60 -20.40 -35.81
C CYS A 18 6.64 -18.88 -36.07
N ASP A 19 7.81 -18.25 -36.06
CA ASP A 19 7.98 -16.84 -36.41
C ASP A 19 7.60 -16.64 -37.91
N ASP A 20 7.01 -15.49 -38.27
CA ASP A 20 6.42 -15.14 -39.59
C ASP A 20 4.97 -15.59 -39.89
N ARG A 21 4.28 -16.26 -38.95
CA ARG A 21 2.84 -16.53 -39.11
C ARG A 21 2.00 -15.31 -38.71
N GLN A 22 1.04 -14.94 -39.56
CA GLN A 22 0.10 -13.85 -39.29
C GLN A 22 -1.06 -14.34 -38.39
N HIS A 23 -1.40 -13.55 -37.38
CA HIS A 23 -2.58 -13.75 -36.54
C HIS A 23 -3.25 -12.40 -36.29
N GLU A 24 -4.53 -12.26 -36.65
CA GLU A 24 -5.19 -10.95 -36.76
C GLU A 24 -5.99 -10.54 -35.50
N ASP A 25 -6.26 -11.48 -34.58
CA ASP A 25 -7.30 -11.25 -33.57
C ASP A 25 -6.83 -10.73 -32.20
N CYS A 26 -5.52 -10.66 -31.94
CA CYS A 26 -4.99 -10.14 -30.67
C CYS A 26 -3.47 -9.95 -30.74
N TYR A 27 -2.93 -9.05 -29.91
CA TYR A 27 -1.49 -9.02 -29.63
C TYR A 27 -1.10 -10.30 -28.88
N GLY A 28 -0.01 -10.96 -29.27
CA GLY A 28 0.33 -12.29 -28.77
C GLY A 28 1.65 -12.83 -29.32
N GLY A 29 1.89 -14.13 -29.12
CA GLY A 29 3.07 -14.82 -29.64
C GLY A 29 2.77 -16.28 -30.00
N TRP A 30 3.50 -16.81 -30.98
CA TRP A 30 3.43 -18.22 -31.36
C TRP A 30 4.25 -19.10 -30.41
N LEU A 31 3.70 -20.25 -30.04
CA LEU A 31 4.33 -21.25 -29.21
C LEU A 31 4.37 -22.59 -29.94
N CYS A 32 5.49 -23.30 -29.87
CA CYS A 32 5.56 -24.66 -30.37
C CYS A 32 5.11 -25.64 -29.27
N ARG A 33 3.99 -26.34 -29.48
CA ARG A 33 3.45 -27.32 -28.53
C ARG A 33 3.09 -28.61 -29.25
N ASN A 34 3.62 -29.74 -28.78
CA ASN A 34 3.42 -31.07 -29.40
C ASN A 34 3.68 -31.07 -30.91
N SER A 35 4.73 -30.36 -31.34
CA SER A 35 5.09 -30.22 -32.75
C SER A 35 4.05 -29.48 -33.62
N VAL A 36 3.20 -28.65 -33.00
CA VAL A 36 2.21 -27.78 -33.65
C VAL A 36 2.40 -26.34 -33.16
N CYS A 37 2.33 -25.36 -34.06
CA CYS A 37 2.37 -23.94 -33.68
C CYS A 37 0.99 -23.49 -33.18
N GLU A 38 0.89 -23.10 -31.90
CA GLU A 38 -0.30 -22.55 -31.26
C GLU A 38 -0.10 -21.05 -30.99
N TRP A 39 -1.04 -20.20 -31.40
CA TRP A 39 -1.00 -18.77 -31.05
C TRP A 39 -1.56 -18.53 -29.65
N ARG A 40 -0.90 -17.67 -28.88
CA ARG A 40 -1.38 -17.22 -27.58
C ARG A 40 -1.48 -15.71 -27.52
N CYS A 41 -2.70 -15.20 -27.35
CA CYS A 41 -2.94 -13.79 -27.06
C CYS A 41 -2.27 -13.38 -25.75
N MET A 42 -1.48 -12.31 -25.79
CA MET A 42 -0.95 -11.58 -24.64
C MET A 42 -1.78 -10.31 -24.45
N GLY A 43 -2.94 -10.48 -23.83
CA GLY A 43 -3.94 -9.43 -23.65
C GLY A 43 -5.30 -10.08 -23.71
N GLY A 44 -5.97 -10.16 -22.55
CA GLY A 44 -7.29 -10.76 -22.47
C GLY A 44 -8.27 -9.99 -23.35
N GLU A 45 -8.87 -10.70 -24.30
CA GLU A 45 -10.30 -10.67 -24.64
C GLU A 45 -10.50 -11.41 -25.97
N SER A 46 -10.89 -12.68 -25.89
CA SER A 46 -11.67 -13.32 -26.94
C SER A 46 -12.94 -13.85 -26.28
N SER A 47 -14.03 -13.17 -26.61
CA SER A 47 -15.40 -13.43 -26.19
C SER A 47 -15.82 -14.89 -26.45
N GLU A 48 -16.18 -15.61 -25.39
CA GLU A 48 -17.39 -16.43 -25.29
C GLU A 48 -17.56 -16.93 -23.85
N GLN A 49 -18.53 -16.35 -23.15
CA GLN A 49 -19.62 -17.04 -22.45
C GLN A 49 -20.06 -16.23 -21.21
N ILE A 50 -21.15 -15.49 -21.37
CA ILE A 50 -21.94 -14.94 -20.27
C ILE A 50 -22.53 -16.14 -19.53
N VAL A 51 -21.99 -16.45 -18.35
CA VAL A 51 -22.78 -17.00 -17.25
C VAL A 51 -22.86 -15.87 -16.24
N LEU A 52 -24.02 -15.21 -16.17
CA LEU A 52 -24.41 -14.47 -14.97
C LEU A 52 -24.57 -15.51 -13.87
N ASN A 53 -23.48 -15.85 -13.19
CA ASN A 53 -23.53 -16.61 -11.95
C ASN A 53 -23.12 -15.68 -10.82
N GLU A 54 -23.89 -15.77 -9.74
CA GLU A 54 -23.79 -15.03 -8.50
C GLU A 54 -22.33 -14.80 -8.10
N THR A 55 -22.03 -13.56 -7.67
CA THR A 55 -20.82 -13.13 -6.94
C THR A 55 -19.93 -14.31 -6.53
N GLU A 56 -18.78 -14.51 -7.21
CA GLU A 56 -17.74 -15.39 -6.67
C GLU A 56 -17.33 -14.81 -5.32
N SER A 57 -17.92 -15.35 -4.25
CA SER A 57 -17.59 -15.02 -2.89
C SER A 57 -16.17 -15.53 -2.62
N GLU A 58 -15.25 -14.64 -2.28
CA GLU A 58 -13.87 -14.99 -1.96
C GLU A 58 -13.78 -15.84 -0.67
N CYS A 59 -14.81 -15.72 0.19
CA CYS A 59 -14.91 -16.41 1.46
C CYS A 59 -16.34 -16.91 1.70
N MET A 60 -16.49 -17.96 2.50
CA MET A 60 -17.77 -18.49 2.97
C MET A 60 -17.94 -18.35 4.48
N ASN A 61 -16.83 -18.42 5.22
CA ASN A 61 -16.79 -18.29 6.68
C ASN A 61 -15.64 -17.39 7.10
N ASN A 62 -15.72 -16.84 8.32
CA ASN A 62 -14.66 -15.98 8.87
C ASN A 62 -13.28 -16.67 8.94
N THR A 63 -13.25 -18.00 9.03
CA THR A 63 -11.99 -18.77 9.03
C THR A 63 -11.27 -18.77 7.69
N ASP A 64 -11.95 -18.41 6.60
CA ASP A 64 -11.35 -18.29 5.27
C ASP A 64 -10.54 -16.99 5.14
N CYS A 65 -10.79 -16.05 6.06
CA CYS A 65 -10.17 -14.74 6.14
C CYS A 65 -9.00 -14.74 7.13
N LEU A 66 -7.88 -14.16 6.71
CA LEU A 66 -6.66 -14.07 7.50
C LEU A 66 -6.20 -12.64 7.65
N VAL A 67 -5.66 -12.36 8.83
CA VAL A 67 -4.93 -11.12 9.10
C VAL A 67 -3.48 -11.31 8.66
N GLY A 68 -2.97 -10.35 7.91
CA GLY A 68 -1.58 -10.35 7.44
C GLY A 68 -0.99 -8.95 7.32
N GLY A 69 0.14 -8.85 6.62
CA GLY A 69 0.94 -7.64 6.59
C GLY A 69 1.79 -7.48 7.86
N CYS A 70 2.80 -6.62 7.77
CA CYS A 70 3.86 -6.50 8.77
C CYS A 70 3.35 -6.07 10.16
N ASN A 71 2.29 -5.25 10.19
CA ASN A 71 1.66 -4.75 11.41
C ASN A 71 0.23 -5.30 11.58
N GLY A 72 -0.14 -6.37 10.87
CA GLY A 72 -1.48 -6.94 10.90
C GLY A 72 -2.53 -6.08 10.21
N GLN A 73 -2.13 -5.25 9.25
CA GLN A 73 -3.02 -4.27 8.61
C GLN A 73 -3.81 -4.81 7.41
N LEU A 74 -3.46 -6.00 6.91
CA LEU A 74 -4.14 -6.62 5.78
C LEU A 74 -5.18 -7.61 6.29
N CYS A 75 -6.35 -7.58 5.67
CA CYS A 75 -7.41 -8.57 5.84
C CYS A 75 -7.77 -9.08 4.44
N GLY A 76 -7.77 -10.40 4.26
CA GLY A 76 -7.98 -11.01 2.95
C GLY A 76 -7.94 -12.53 3.04
N THR A 77 -8.11 -13.20 1.91
CA THR A 77 -8.02 -14.66 1.86
C THR A 77 -6.58 -15.14 2.08
N SER A 78 -6.43 -16.40 2.46
CA SER A 78 -5.10 -17.02 2.60
C SER A 78 -4.25 -16.94 1.32
N ALA A 79 -4.87 -17.07 0.14
CA ALA A 79 -4.18 -17.00 -1.14
C ALA A 79 -3.63 -15.58 -1.43
N GLU A 80 -4.36 -14.55 -1.03
CA GLU A 80 -3.95 -13.15 -1.22
C GLU A 80 -2.88 -12.74 -0.22
N ILE A 81 -3.10 -12.99 1.06
CA ILE A 81 -2.22 -12.55 2.14
C ILE A 81 -0.80 -13.10 2.01
N ILE A 82 -0.64 -14.34 1.53
CA ILE A 82 0.68 -14.95 1.32
C ILE A 82 1.48 -14.24 0.21
N ASN A 83 0.78 -13.67 -0.77
CA ASN A 83 1.40 -13.03 -1.94
C ASN A 83 1.49 -11.50 -1.82
N LEU A 84 0.87 -10.91 -0.79
CA LEU A 84 0.88 -9.47 -0.55
C LEU A 84 2.01 -9.08 0.40
N SER A 85 2.86 -8.16 -0.06
CA SER A 85 3.87 -7.51 0.77
C SER A 85 3.42 -6.11 1.14
N SER A 86 3.27 -5.83 2.43
CA SER A 86 3.03 -4.48 2.95
C SER A 86 4.33 -3.78 3.33
N THR A 87 4.39 -2.45 3.27
CA THR A 87 5.47 -1.70 3.95
C THR A 87 5.31 -1.83 5.46
N CYS A 88 6.42 -2.05 6.20
CA CYS A 88 6.42 -2.10 7.67
C CYS A 88 6.30 -0.72 8.32
N LYS A 89 5.64 0.23 7.66
CA LYS A 89 5.43 1.56 8.20
C LYS A 89 4.48 1.45 9.39
N TRP A 90 4.95 1.91 10.54
CA TRP A 90 4.13 1.99 11.73
C TRP A 90 3.16 3.15 11.62
N GLU A 91 1.88 2.89 11.90
CA GLU A 91 0.83 3.89 12.01
C GLU A 91 -0.03 3.51 13.21
N LEU A 92 -0.43 4.50 14.01
CA LEU A 92 -1.18 4.26 15.24
C LEU A 92 -2.52 3.55 14.99
N ARG A 93 -3.16 3.77 13.84
CA ARG A 93 -4.41 3.08 13.46
C ARG A 93 -4.30 1.55 13.41
N HIS A 94 -3.09 0.99 13.23
CA HIS A 94 -2.89 -0.46 13.23
C HIS A 94 -3.12 -1.09 14.62
N GLU A 95 -2.99 -0.31 15.71
CA GLU A 95 -3.37 -0.78 17.05
C GLU A 95 -4.88 -0.98 17.18
N CYS A 96 -5.68 -0.15 16.51
CA CYS A 96 -7.14 -0.31 16.50
C CYS A 96 -7.57 -1.57 15.75
N LEU A 97 -6.83 -2.01 14.72
CA LEU A 97 -7.12 -3.26 14.01
C LEU A 97 -7.02 -4.49 14.92
N LYS A 98 -6.27 -4.43 16.03
CA LYS A 98 -6.23 -5.51 17.04
C LYS A 98 -7.50 -5.61 17.89
N LYS A 99 -8.38 -4.60 17.82
CA LYS A 99 -9.69 -4.57 18.49
C LYS A 99 -10.81 -5.14 17.61
N THR A 100 -10.49 -5.52 16.39
CA THR A 100 -11.43 -6.11 15.42
C THR A 100 -10.88 -7.42 14.86
N SER A 101 -11.73 -8.16 14.16
CA SER A 101 -11.44 -9.39 13.43
C SER A 101 -11.56 -9.16 11.93
N CYS A 102 -10.77 -9.92 11.16
CA CYS A 102 -10.93 -10.05 9.73
C CYS A 102 -11.98 -11.15 9.49
N ASP A 103 -13.16 -10.77 9.04
CA ASP A 103 -14.33 -11.65 8.93
C ASP A 103 -14.86 -11.70 7.49
N CYS A 104 -15.62 -12.76 7.17
CA CYS A 104 -16.25 -12.89 5.87
C CYS A 104 -17.58 -12.11 5.84
N ILE A 105 -17.59 -10.97 5.16
CA ILE A 105 -18.72 -10.05 5.11
C ILE A 105 -19.22 -9.96 3.66
N ASN A 106 -20.43 -10.45 3.41
CA ASN A 106 -21.03 -10.48 2.07
C ASN A 106 -20.16 -11.19 1.01
N GLY A 107 -19.47 -12.26 1.42
CA GLY A 107 -18.59 -13.02 0.54
C GLY A 107 -17.24 -12.35 0.27
N SER A 108 -16.86 -11.32 1.03
CA SER A 108 -15.53 -10.69 0.99
C SER A 108 -14.93 -10.55 2.38
N CYS A 109 -13.63 -10.82 2.53
CA CYS A 109 -12.89 -10.65 3.77
C CYS A 109 -12.70 -9.17 4.05
N SER A 110 -13.26 -8.73 5.17
CA SER A 110 -13.18 -7.32 5.57
C SER A 110 -13.12 -7.20 7.09
N TRP A 111 -12.64 -6.04 7.55
CA TRP A 111 -12.55 -5.74 8.97
C TRP A 111 -13.94 -5.56 9.57
N SER A 112 -14.22 -6.32 10.63
CA SER A 112 -15.49 -6.35 11.32
C SER A 112 -15.66 -5.11 12.21
N ILE A 113 -16.55 -4.21 11.82
CA ILE A 113 -16.73 -2.96 12.55
C ILE A 113 -17.48 -3.23 13.86
N ASN A 114 -16.80 -3.06 14.98
CA ASN A 114 -17.36 -3.19 16.33
C ASN A 114 -17.13 -1.92 17.16
N GLU A 115 -17.76 -1.84 18.34
CA GLU A 115 -17.70 -0.66 19.21
C GLU A 115 -16.27 -0.35 19.67
N GLU A 116 -15.50 -1.36 20.12
CA GLU A 116 -14.11 -1.16 20.55
C GLU A 116 -13.20 -0.62 19.44
N TYR A 117 -13.38 -1.10 18.21
CA TYR A 117 -12.69 -0.59 17.03
C TYR A 117 -13.09 0.85 16.71
N LEU A 118 -14.40 1.14 16.72
CA LEU A 118 -14.91 2.47 16.43
C LEU A 118 -14.45 3.50 17.46
N GLU A 119 -14.47 3.16 18.75
CA GLU A 119 -13.98 4.00 19.83
C GLU A 119 -12.48 4.28 19.68
N CYS A 120 -11.67 3.25 19.39
CA CYS A 120 -10.24 3.42 19.14
C CYS A 120 -9.96 4.32 17.93
N MET A 121 -10.70 4.12 16.84
CA MET A 121 -10.56 4.94 15.62
C MET A 121 -11.04 6.39 15.83
N GLN A 122 -12.08 6.61 16.64
CA GLN A 122 -12.54 7.95 17.01
C GLN A 122 -11.53 8.64 17.93
N GLU A 123 -10.99 7.95 18.92
CA GLU A 123 -9.91 8.47 19.76
C GLU A 123 -8.70 8.83 18.90
N TYR A 124 -8.33 7.99 17.92
CA TYR A 124 -7.28 8.30 16.96
C TYR A 124 -7.60 9.53 16.13
N ASN A 125 -8.77 9.63 15.51
CA ASN A 125 -9.14 10.81 14.71
C ASN A 125 -9.13 12.09 15.55
N VAL A 126 -9.53 11.99 16.83
CA VAL A 126 -9.42 13.09 17.79
C VAL A 126 -7.96 13.36 18.17
N ASN A 127 -7.11 12.35 18.27
CA ASN A 127 -5.71 12.52 18.63
C ASN A 127 -4.86 13.04 17.45
N GLU A 128 -5.15 12.61 16.22
CA GLU A 128 -4.64 13.18 14.97
C GLU A 128 -5.15 14.62 14.81
N SER A 129 -6.41 14.87 15.16
CA SER A 129 -6.95 16.23 15.31
C SER A 129 -6.23 17.07 16.37
N ARG A 130 -5.64 16.43 17.40
CA ARG A 130 -4.87 17.08 18.47
C ARG A 130 -3.36 17.17 18.16
N ILE A 131 -2.91 16.64 17.03
CA ILE A 131 -1.59 16.92 16.45
C ILE A 131 -1.58 18.36 15.89
N TYR A 132 -2.74 18.83 15.45
CA TYR A 132 -2.92 20.19 14.96
C TYR A 132 -2.88 21.24 16.08
N CYS A 133 -2.58 22.47 15.70
CA CYS A 133 -2.70 23.64 16.58
C CYS A 133 -4.06 24.32 16.38
N GLU A 134 -4.54 25.01 17.41
CA GLU A 134 -5.71 25.90 17.31
C GLU A 134 -5.28 27.37 17.40
N THR A 135 -4.21 27.64 18.15
CA THR A 135 -3.66 28.97 18.40
C THR A 135 -2.14 28.96 18.27
N ASP A 136 -1.54 30.14 18.04
CA ASP A 136 -0.07 30.28 18.02
C ASP A 136 0.59 29.78 19.32
N GLY A 137 -0.13 29.85 20.45
CA GLY A 137 0.35 29.35 21.73
C GLY A 137 0.53 27.83 21.78
N ASP A 138 -0.13 27.10 20.88
CA ASP A 138 0.03 25.66 20.78
C ASP A 138 1.32 25.27 20.07
N CYS A 139 1.98 26.18 19.36
CA CYS A 139 3.18 25.87 18.59
C CYS A 139 4.45 26.29 19.32
N ILE A 140 5.41 25.37 19.36
CA ILE A 140 6.74 25.56 19.97
C ILE A 140 7.80 25.00 19.03
N PRO A 141 9.09 25.32 19.24
CA PRO A 141 10.17 24.71 18.47
C PRO A 141 10.20 23.18 18.57
N ALA A 142 10.47 22.51 17.45
CA ALA A 142 10.55 21.04 17.36
C ALA A 142 11.79 20.47 18.03
N GLU A 143 12.89 21.23 18.04
CA GLU A 143 14.16 20.87 18.64
C GLU A 143 14.57 21.82 19.78
N CYS A 144 15.36 21.31 20.72
CA CYS A 144 15.89 22.11 21.83
C CYS A 144 16.93 23.15 21.40
N CYS A 145 17.71 22.85 20.36
CA CYS A 145 18.79 23.71 19.86
C CYS A 145 18.69 23.77 18.34
N HIS A 146 18.97 24.94 17.75
CA HIS A 146 18.93 25.13 16.29
C HIS A 146 17.61 24.73 15.61
N PRO A 147 16.44 25.01 16.19
CA PRO A 147 15.19 24.47 15.66
C PRO A 147 14.91 25.01 14.26
N SER A 148 14.64 24.14 13.30
CA SER A 148 14.21 24.56 11.96
C SER A 148 12.71 24.46 11.77
N GLU A 149 12.02 23.77 12.67
CA GLU A 149 10.61 23.42 12.56
C GLU A 149 9.85 23.71 13.85
N CYS A 150 8.53 23.63 13.77
CA CYS A 150 7.62 23.82 14.90
C CYS A 150 6.77 22.57 15.10
N VAL A 151 6.48 22.26 16.35
CA VAL A 151 5.57 21.18 16.75
C VAL A 151 4.50 21.72 17.68
N ASN A 152 3.39 20.98 17.78
CA ASN A 152 2.43 21.23 18.85
C ASN A 152 3.10 20.99 20.22
N ARG A 153 2.84 21.87 21.19
CA ARG A 153 3.39 21.90 22.54
C ARG A 153 3.19 20.58 23.30
N ARG A 154 2.16 19.81 22.95
CA ARG A 154 1.96 18.47 23.52
C ARG A 154 3.09 17.49 23.19
N TYR A 155 3.83 17.74 22.11
CA TYR A 155 4.99 16.96 21.65
C TYR A 155 6.31 17.68 21.94
N MET A 156 6.33 18.57 22.93
CA MET A 156 7.53 19.29 23.34
C MET A 156 8.70 18.33 23.58
N PRO A 157 9.87 18.58 22.96
CA PRO A 157 11.07 17.80 23.25
C PRO A 157 11.51 18.02 24.71
N ASP A 158 12.03 16.96 25.34
CA ASP A 158 12.62 17.08 26.68
C ASP A 158 13.99 17.76 26.61
N CYS A 159 14.05 19.02 27.05
CA CYS A 159 15.27 19.83 27.01
C CYS A 159 16.00 19.93 28.37
N PHE A 160 15.59 19.17 29.40
CA PHE A 160 16.09 19.37 30.77
C PHE A 160 17.60 19.16 30.95
N ASN A 161 18.23 18.32 30.12
CA ASN A 161 19.68 18.03 30.17
C ASN A 161 20.39 18.26 28.83
N VAL A 162 19.83 19.13 27.98
CA VAL A 162 20.43 19.45 26.68
C VAL A 162 21.34 20.67 26.81
N SER A 163 22.60 20.51 26.40
CA SER A 163 23.56 21.62 26.31
C SER A 163 23.65 22.09 24.86
N CYS A 164 23.07 23.26 24.55
CA CYS A 164 23.17 23.88 23.24
C CYS A 164 24.50 24.60 23.07
N ASN A 165 25.02 24.62 21.84
CA ASN A 165 26.11 25.52 21.49
C ASN A 165 25.55 26.95 21.28
N MET A 166 26.42 27.96 21.22
CA MET A 166 26.01 29.36 20.98
C MET A 166 25.99 29.76 19.50
N SER A 167 26.01 28.80 18.59
CA SER A 167 25.90 29.08 17.16
C SER A 167 24.47 29.42 16.78
N CYS A 168 24.32 30.08 15.63
CA CYS A 168 23.03 30.49 15.11
C CYS A 168 22.87 29.85 13.74
N GLU A 169 22.03 28.83 13.63
CA GLU A 169 21.96 27.98 12.44
C GLU A 169 20.67 28.16 11.65
N THR A 170 19.58 28.60 12.30
CA THR A 170 18.26 28.70 11.68
C THR A 170 17.53 29.99 12.04
N CYS A 171 16.40 30.25 11.37
CA CYS A 171 15.59 31.44 11.57
C CYS A 171 14.96 31.51 12.98
N LEU A 172 14.45 30.38 13.49
CA LEU A 172 13.92 30.31 14.86
C LEU A 172 15.03 30.43 15.90
N ASP A 173 16.18 29.82 15.64
CA ASP A 173 17.34 29.83 16.53
C ASP A 173 17.89 31.25 16.78
N CYS A 174 17.89 32.09 15.74
CA CYS A 174 18.36 33.47 15.83
C CYS A 174 17.28 34.48 16.26
N GLY A 175 16.08 34.04 16.64
CA GLY A 175 14.95 34.91 16.94
C GLY A 175 14.39 35.67 15.72
N GLY A 176 14.81 35.30 14.51
CA GLY A 176 14.33 35.88 13.25
C GLY A 176 13.00 35.27 12.77
N GLY A 177 12.45 34.32 13.52
CA GLY A 177 11.16 33.69 13.25
C GLY A 177 10.38 33.39 14.52
N GLU A 178 9.17 32.89 14.35
CA GLU A 178 8.31 32.39 15.41
C GLU A 178 7.47 31.21 14.93
N CYS A 179 7.12 30.34 15.87
CA CYS A 179 6.16 29.29 15.64
C CYS A 179 4.75 29.86 15.72
N VAL A 180 3.97 29.67 14.65
CA VAL A 180 2.57 30.09 14.59
C VAL A 180 1.69 28.95 14.14
N CYS A 181 0.42 29.04 14.51
CA CYS A 181 -0.57 28.14 13.99
C CYS A 181 -1.14 28.70 12.69
N PHE A 182 -0.96 27.95 11.60
CA PHE A 182 -1.49 28.32 10.30
C PHE A 182 -2.18 27.13 9.66
N MET A 183 -3.47 27.26 9.35
CA MET A 183 -4.27 26.17 8.78
C MET A 183 -4.13 24.86 9.55
N ASN A 184 -4.23 24.93 10.89
CA ASN A 184 -4.11 23.80 11.80
C ASN A 184 -2.70 23.18 11.88
N GLU A 185 -1.70 23.73 11.19
CA GLU A 185 -0.32 23.26 11.20
C GLU A 185 0.61 24.24 11.93
N CYS A 186 1.56 23.71 12.71
CA CYS A 186 2.60 24.52 13.33
C CYS A 186 3.70 24.82 12.31
N VAL A 187 3.83 26.08 11.92
CA VAL A 187 4.78 26.51 10.89
C VAL A 187 5.70 27.62 11.40
N VAL A 188 6.86 27.75 10.75
CA VAL A 188 7.78 28.87 10.99
C VAL A 188 7.35 30.08 10.18
N ARG A 189 6.99 31.17 10.87
CA ARG A 189 6.81 32.49 10.25
C ARG A 189 8.05 33.35 10.48
N LYS A 190 8.61 33.89 9.41
CA LYS A 190 9.71 34.88 9.50
C LYS A 190 9.19 36.20 10.06
N LYS A 191 9.97 36.85 10.91
CA LYS A 191 9.70 38.18 11.47
C LYS A 191 10.25 39.30 10.59
#